data_AF-A0A4R5UEI0-F1
#
_entry.id   AF-A0A4R5UEI0-F1
#
_cell.length_a   1.000
_cell.length_b   1.000
_cell.length_c   1.000
_cell.angle_alpha   90.00
_cell.angle_beta   90.00
_cell.angle_gamma   90.00
#
_symmetry.space_group_name_H-M   'P 1'
#
loop_
_entity.id
_entity.type
_entity.pdbx_description
1 polymer ?
#
loop_
_entity_poly.entity_id
_entity_poly.type
_entity_poly.pdbx_seq_one_letter_code
_entity_poly.pdbx_strand_id
1 'polypeptide(L)' 'MKHDTDRTLVISLGRNGRVSYPERSWEEIEPVLRRMWEFDGRMCAWHDVRRDVQAAWRASDALASQPAGRRRAFENRAA' A
#
# COMPACT_ATOMS: atom_id res chain seq x y z
N MET A 1 -18.51 10.51 -1.90
CA MET A 1 -17.89 9.43 -2.70
C MET A 1 -16.42 9.68 -3.01
N LYS A 2 -16.00 10.87 -3.47
CA LYS A 2 -14.58 11.16 -3.83
C LYS A 2 -13.55 10.82 -2.73
N HIS A 3 -13.79 11.23 -1.48
CA HIS A 3 -12.87 10.94 -0.35
C HIS A 3 -12.63 9.45 -0.06
N ASP A 4 -13.60 8.58 -0.35
CA ASP A 4 -13.48 7.14 -0.10
C ASP A 4 -12.59 6.47 -1.17
N THR A 5 -12.72 6.93 -2.41
CA THR A 5 -11.85 6.54 -3.54
C THR A 5 -10.42 6.98 -3.29
N ASP A 6 -10.19 8.22 -2.82
CA ASP A 6 -8.85 8.73 -2.52
C ASP A 6 -8.17 7.88 -1.44
N ARG A 7 -8.88 7.54 -0.36
CA ARG A 7 -8.35 6.71 0.73
C ARG A 7 -8.00 5.29 0.25
N THR A 8 -8.83 4.70 -0.62
CA THR A 8 -8.56 3.37 -1.18
C THR A 8 -7.31 3.37 -2.05
N LEU A 9 -7.09 4.43 -2.84
CA LEU A 9 -5.90 4.59 -3.67
C LEU A 9 -4.64 4.80 -2.83
N VAL A 10 -4.71 5.62 -1.79
CA VAL A 10 -3.62 5.83 -0.80
C VAL A 10 -3.17 4.51 -0.18
N ILE A 11 -4.13 3.70 0.30
CA ILE A 11 -3.84 2.41 0.93
C ILE A 11 -3.24 1.45 -0.10
N SER A 12 -3.84 1.38 -1.30
CA SER A 12 -3.36 0.53 -2.39
C SER A 12 -1.94 0.86 -2.79
N LEU A 13 -1.60 2.15 -2.91
CA LEU A 13 -0.26 2.61 -3.27
C LEU A 13 0.78 2.16 -2.24
N GLY A 14 0.52 2.38 -0.95
CA GLY A 14 1.45 1.99 0.12
C GLY A 14 1.67 0.48 0.18
N ARG A 15 0.58 -0.30 0.07
CA ARG A 15 0.64 -1.77 0.05
C ARG A 15 1.39 -2.30 -1.17
N ASN A 16 1.09 -1.79 -2.36
CA ASN A 16 1.75 -2.19 -3.60
C ASN A 16 3.24 -1.83 -3.58
N GLY A 17 3.59 -0.67 -3.00
CA GLY A 17 4.97 -0.28 -2.74
C GLY A 17 5.71 -1.29 -1.87
N ARG A 18 5.10 -1.77 -0.78
CA ARG A 18 5.73 -2.79 0.09
C ARG A 18 5.88 -4.13 -0.62
N VAL A 19 4.87 -4.57 -1.37
CA VAL A 19 4.91 -5.84 -2.11
C VAL A 19 5.96 -5.81 -3.23
N SER A 20 6.09 -4.69 -3.93
CA SER A 20 7.03 -4.55 -5.05
C SER A 20 8.48 -4.37 -4.58
N TYR A 21 8.67 -3.81 -3.38
CA TYR A 21 9.98 -3.48 -2.81
C TYR A 21 10.09 -3.94 -1.34
N PRO A 22 10.10 -5.26 -1.08
CA PRO A 22 10.07 -5.82 0.27
C PRO A 22 11.37 -5.59 1.06
N GLU A 23 12.49 -5.36 0.41
CA GLU A 23 13.79 -5.17 1.07
C GLU A 23 14.19 -3.70 1.20
N ARG A 24 13.47 -2.81 0.52
CA ARG A 24 13.80 -1.38 0.49
C ARG A 24 13.23 -0.66 1.70
N SER A 25 13.93 0.38 2.14
CA SER A 25 13.43 1.28 3.18
C SER A 25 12.37 2.24 2.62
N TRP A 26 11.64 2.90 3.53
CA TRP A 26 10.68 3.94 3.13
C TRP A 26 11.36 5.07 2.34
N GLU A 27 12.54 5.50 2.79
CA GLU A 27 13.31 6.60 2.20
C GLU A 27 13.72 6.29 0.76
N GLU A 28 14.02 5.02 0.45
CA GLU A 28 14.36 4.58 -0.91
C GLU A 28 13.13 4.56 -1.84
N ILE A 29 11.96 4.16 -1.34
CA ILE A 29 10.75 3.94 -2.16
C ILE A 29 9.81 5.14 -2.21
N GLU A 30 9.87 6.06 -1.23
CA GLU A 30 9.10 7.30 -1.20
C GLU A 30 9.12 8.05 -2.55
N PRO A 31 10.29 8.34 -3.17
CA PRO A 31 10.31 9.08 -4.44
C PRO A 31 9.66 8.32 -5.59
N VAL A 32 9.62 6.98 -5.55
CA VAL A 32 8.95 6.16 -6.56
C VAL A 32 7.43 6.25 -6.39
N LEU A 33 6.94 6.05 -5.17
CA LEU A 33 5.51 6.13 -4.87
C LEU A 33 4.96 7.53 -5.12
N ARG A 34 5.73 8.57 -4.79
CA ARG A 34 5.38 9.95 -5.10
C ARG A 34 5.19 10.15 -6.60
N ARG A 35 6.14 9.71 -7.44
CA ARG A 35 6.01 9.84 -8.91
C ARG A 35 4.78 9.10 -9.43
N MET A 36 4.48 7.91 -8.89
CA MET A 36 3.28 7.16 -9.29
C MET A 36 2.00 7.90 -8.91
N TRP A 37 1.95 8.50 -7.72
CA TRP A 37 0.81 9.30 -7.26
C TRP A 37 0.61 10.56 -8.10
N GLU A 38 1.70 11.30 -8.34
CA GLU A 38 1.68 12.55 -9.11
C GLU A 38 1.37 12.33 -10.59
N PHE A 39 1.71 11.16 -11.14
CA PHE A 39 1.42 10.79 -12.53
C PHE A 39 -0.08 10.70 -12.84
N ASP A 40 -0.90 10.25 -11.88
CA ASP A 40 -2.36 10.12 -12.09
C ASP A 40 -3.05 11.50 -12.21
N GLY A 41 -2.41 12.58 -11.73
CA GLY A 41 -2.76 13.98 -12.01
C GLY A 41 -4.15 14.46 -11.55
N ARG A 42 -4.96 13.57 -10.96
CA ARG A 42 -6.37 13.81 -10.61
C ARG A 42 -6.61 14.00 -9.10
N MET A 43 -5.58 13.86 -8.28
CA MET A 43 -5.70 13.80 -6.82
C MET A 43 -4.93 14.91 -6.10
N CYS A 44 -5.16 15.03 -4.79
CA CYS A 44 -4.50 15.99 -3.91
C CYS A 44 -2.97 15.85 -3.90
N ALA A 45 -2.29 16.85 -3.34
CA ALA A 45 -0.84 16.90 -3.33
C ALA A 45 -0.26 15.70 -2.57
N TRP A 46 0.90 15.21 -3.01
CA TRP A 46 1.62 14.12 -2.32
C TRP A 46 1.78 14.40 -0.82
N HIS A 47 2.05 15.66 -0.44
CA HIS A 47 2.22 16.06 0.95
C HIS A 47 1.00 15.72 1.83
N ASP A 48 -0.21 15.80 1.27
CA ASP A 48 -1.46 15.56 2.00
C ASP A 48 -1.65 14.07 2.31
N VAL A 49 -1.12 13.18 1.45
CA VAL A 49 -1.34 11.73 1.55
C VAL A 49 -0.11 10.96 2.02
N ARG A 50 1.08 11.57 2.00
CA ARG A 50 2.37 10.94 2.31
C ARG A 50 2.33 10.10 3.59
N ARG A 51 1.77 10.67 4.67
CA ARG A 51 1.70 10.02 5.98
C ARG A 51 0.85 8.75 5.94
N ASP A 52 -0.26 8.80 5.22
CA ASP A 52 -1.20 7.68 5.14
C ASP A 52 -0.69 6.59 4.20
N VAL A 53 0.01 6.96 3.11
CA VAL A 53 0.74 6.01 2.26
C VAL A 53 1.85 5.30 3.06
N GLN A 54 2.62 6.05 3.85
CA GLN A 54 3.67 5.50 4.72
C GLN A 54 3.09 4.54 5.77
N ALA A 55 1.96 4.90 6.37
CA ALA A 55 1.26 4.04 7.33
C ALA A 55 0.81 2.72 6.67
N ALA A 56 0.22 2.77 5.47
CA ALA A 56 -0.17 1.57 4.73
C ALA A 56 1.04 0.70 4.32
N TRP A 57 2.15 1.33 3.96
CA TRP A 57 3.41 0.64 3.66
C TRP A 57 3.97 -0.10 4.88
N ARG A 58 4.03 0.56 6.05
CA ARG A 58 4.48 -0.04 7.32
C ARG A 58 3.54 -1.13 7.83
N ALA A 59 2.22 -0.94 7.70
CA ALA A 59 1.24 -1.96 8.11
C ALA A 59 1.38 -3.26 7.30
N SER A 60 1.81 -3.16 6.04
CA SER A 60 2.07 -4.33 5.19
C SER A 60 3.31 -5.13 5.66
N ASP A 61 4.28 -4.47 6.30
CA ASP A 61 5.44 -5.13 6.93
C ASP A 61 5.05 -5.97 8.14
N ALA A 62 4.15 -5.43 8.98
CA ALA A 62 3.61 -6.14 10.14
C ALA A 62 2.83 -7.41 9.75
N LEU A 63 2.19 -7.43 8.58
CA LEU A 63 1.50 -8.61 8.05
C LEU A 63 2.45 -9.62 7.40
N ALA A 64 3.60 -9.18 6.86
CA ALA A 64 4.63 -10.07 6.31
C ALA A 64 5.44 -10.76 7.42
N SER A 65 5.61 -10.08 8.57
CA SER A 65 6.29 -10.61 9.75
C SER A 65 5.41 -11.56 10.59
N GLN A 66 4.15 -11.80 10.20
CA GLN A 66 3.33 -12.86 10.78
C GLN A 66 3.67 -14.20 10.11
N PRO A 67 4.08 -15.24 10.86
CA PRO A 67 4.33 -16.55 10.28
C PRO A 67 3.06 -17.03 9.54
N ALA A 68 3.26 -17.47 8.30
CA ALA A 68 2.24 -17.85 7.31
C ALA A 68 1.44 -19.12 7.71
N GLY A 69 0.85 -19.15 8.90
CA GLY A 69 0.08 -20.27 9.43
C GLY A 69 -1.44 -20.19 9.22
N ARG A 70 -1.96 -19.13 8.58
CA ARG A 70 -3.43 -18.91 8.56
C ARG A 70 -4.02 -18.29 7.30
N ARG A 71 -3.43 -18.53 6.13
CA ARG A 71 -4.00 -18.13 4.82
C ARG A 71 -4.06 -19.28 3.81
N ARG A 72 -4.58 -20.44 4.25
CA ARG A 72 -4.90 -21.56 3.35
C ARG A 72 -6.17 -22.32 3.75
N ALA A 73 -7.22 -21.59 4.15
CA ALA A 73 -8.48 -22.21 4.60
C ALA A 73 -9.75 -21.64 3.95
N PHE A 74 -9.66 -20.94 2.80
CA PHE A 74 -10.85 -20.45 2.09
C PHE A 74 -10.87 -20.70 0.58
N GLU A 75 -10.10 -21.67 0.10
CA GLU A 75 -10.25 -22.21 -1.25
C GLU A 75 -10.33 -23.73 -1.13
N ASN A 76 -11.53 -24.25 -0.81
CA ASN A 76 -12.03 -25.59 -1.16
C ASN A 76 -13.36 -25.84 -0.43
N ARG A 77 -14.44 -25.25 -0.94
CA ARG A 77 -15.78 -25.83 -0.77
C ARG A 77 -16.69 -25.44 -1.93
N ALA A 78 -16.50 -26.12 -3.04
CA ALA A 78 -17.54 -26.35 -4.04
C ALA A 78 -17.22 -27.72 -4.67
N ALA A 79 -17.71 -28.77 -4.02
CA ALA A 79 -17.94 -30.07 -4.60
C ALA A 79 -19.45 -30.30 -4.56
#